data_AF-A0A1U7NJY7-F1
#
_entry.id   AF-A0A1U7NJY7-F1
#
_cell.length_a   1.000
_cell.length_b   1.000
_cell.length_c   1.000
_cell.angle_alpha   90.00
_cell.angle_beta   90.00
_cell.angle_gamma   90.00
#
_symmetry.space_group_name_H-M   'P 1'
#
loop_
_entity.id
_entity.type
_entity.pdbx_description
1 polymer ?
#
loop_
_entity_poly.entity_id
_entity_poly.type
_entity_poly.pdbx_seq_one_letter_code
_entity_poly.pdbx_strand_id
1 'polypeptide(L)'
;EKTFDAACKKVLSKKAILAYIVKKTIPEFEDYSVREIESLYIENDPEISNVRLANKNPYIHGMNTEDTDMEEGTVRFDLLFYVRLPLEEVLTKVIVNVEAQGKFSPGYPIPKRMVYYMARMISSQHGREFVKSHYEEIKKVYSIWICMDPPLYAANTINRYGMREANVYGKPLYEKKDYDLMEGILICLSQDEEEASGSDLLDFLNTTFRKTMSAK
;
A
#
# COMPACT_ATOMS: atom_id res chain seq x y z
N GLU A 1 6.65 22.87 2.26
CA GLU A 1 6.39 21.44 2.53
C GLU A 1 4.90 21.11 2.75
N LYS A 2 4.20 21.60 3.78
CA LYS A 2 2.79 21.20 4.08
C LYS A 2 1.77 21.37 2.93
N THR A 3 1.88 22.42 2.12
CA THR A 3 0.98 22.63 0.96
C THR A 3 1.24 21.68 -0.21
N PHE A 4 2.49 21.22 -0.36
CA PHE A 4 2.90 20.33 -1.45
C PHE A 4 2.42 18.91 -1.19
N ASP A 5 2.60 18.45 0.06
CA ASP A 5 2.07 17.19 0.57
C ASP A 5 0.54 17.09 0.38
N ALA A 6 -0.20 18.14 0.77
CA ALA A 6 -1.66 18.18 0.61
C ALA A 6 -2.13 18.17 -0.86
N ALA A 7 -1.43 18.88 -1.75
CA ALA A 7 -1.76 18.89 -3.18
C ALA A 7 -1.54 17.51 -3.83
N CYS A 8 -0.43 16.86 -3.47
CA CYS A 8 -0.10 15.52 -3.95
C CYS A 8 -1.12 14.48 -3.49
N LYS A 9 -1.50 14.52 -2.21
CA LYS A 9 -2.56 13.67 -1.65
C LYS A 9 -3.89 13.87 -2.35
N LYS A 10 -4.26 15.12 -2.67
CA LYS A 10 -5.49 15.44 -3.42
C LYS A 10 -5.46 14.91 -4.85
N VAL A 11 -4.29 14.88 -5.49
CA VAL A 11 -4.13 14.26 -6.82
C VAL A 11 -4.26 12.75 -6.68
N LEU A 12 -3.57 12.14 -5.72
CA LEU A 12 -3.64 10.70 -5.49
C LEU A 12 -5.01 10.22 -5.04
N SER A 13 -5.84 11.06 -4.40
CA SER A 13 -7.21 10.69 -4.02
C SER A 13 -8.18 10.62 -5.20
N LYS A 14 -7.76 10.96 -6.42
CA LYS A 14 -8.60 10.81 -7.62
C LYS A 14 -8.66 9.33 -8.02
N LYS A 15 -9.88 8.77 -8.07
CA LYS A 15 -10.12 7.37 -8.45
C LYS A 15 -9.43 6.94 -9.74
N ALA A 16 -9.52 7.71 -10.82
CA ALA A 16 -8.83 7.41 -12.07
C ALA A 16 -7.29 7.25 -11.91
N ILE A 17 -6.68 8.05 -11.03
CA ILE A 17 -5.24 7.97 -10.75
C ILE A 17 -4.93 6.71 -9.94
N LEU A 18 -5.72 6.43 -8.89
CA LEU A 18 -5.58 5.19 -8.12
C LEU A 18 -5.79 3.94 -8.98
N ALA A 19 -6.79 3.96 -9.85
CA ALA A 19 -7.09 2.85 -10.74
C ALA A 19 -5.92 2.54 -11.68
N TYR A 20 -5.26 3.59 -12.20
CA TYR A 20 -4.06 3.41 -13.01
C TYR A 20 -2.85 2.90 -12.20
N ILE A 21 -2.67 3.40 -10.97
CA ILE A 21 -1.63 2.89 -10.07
C ILE A 21 -1.88 1.41 -9.77
N VAL A 22 -3.10 1.05 -9.33
CA VAL A 22 -3.52 -0.33 -9.05
C VAL A 22 -3.27 -1.23 -10.26
N LYS A 23 -3.76 -0.83 -11.45
CA LYS A 23 -3.56 -1.53 -12.73
C LYS A 23 -2.10 -1.90 -13.01
N LYS A 24 -1.19 -0.97 -12.71
CA LYS A 24 0.24 -1.06 -13.06
C LYS A 24 1.10 -1.64 -11.94
N THR A 25 0.56 -1.83 -10.74
CA THR A 25 1.34 -2.25 -9.56
C THR A 25 0.84 -3.53 -8.92
N ILE A 26 -0.47 -3.82 -8.98
CA ILE A 26 -1.11 -4.97 -8.34
C ILE A 26 -1.37 -6.04 -9.40
N PRO A 27 -0.66 -7.20 -9.36
CA PRO A 27 -0.76 -8.24 -10.40
C PRO A 27 -2.17 -8.79 -10.60
N GLU A 28 -2.98 -8.84 -9.55
CA GLU A 28 -4.36 -9.32 -9.60
C GLU A 28 -5.26 -8.47 -10.52
N PHE A 29 -4.80 -7.28 -10.94
CA PHE A 29 -5.47 -6.39 -11.87
C PHE A 29 -4.77 -6.29 -13.24
N GLU A 30 -3.85 -7.18 -13.59
CA GLU A 30 -3.07 -7.12 -14.83
C GLU A 30 -3.96 -7.21 -16.10
N ASP A 31 -5.04 -7.98 -16.06
CA ASP A 31 -5.92 -8.20 -17.22
C ASP A 31 -7.14 -7.26 -17.29
N TYR A 32 -7.32 -6.39 -16.28
CA TYR A 32 -8.49 -5.52 -16.18
C TYR A 32 -8.17 -4.13 -16.72
N SER A 33 -9.12 -3.47 -17.38
CA SER A 33 -8.91 -2.09 -17.82
C SER A 33 -8.91 -1.11 -16.63
N VAL A 34 -8.24 0.03 -16.80
CA VAL A 34 -8.25 1.12 -15.81
C VAL A 34 -9.68 1.56 -15.48
N ARG A 35 -10.58 1.59 -16.48
CA ARG A 35 -11.98 1.96 -16.29
C ARG A 35 -12.74 0.95 -15.44
N GLU A 36 -12.50 -0.35 -15.64
CA GLU A 36 -13.10 -1.40 -14.81
C GLU A 36 -12.61 -1.30 -13.37
N ILE A 37 -11.31 -1.10 -13.16
CA ILE A 37 -10.70 -0.91 -11.82
C ILE A 37 -11.33 0.29 -11.11
N GLU A 38 -11.44 1.42 -11.81
CA GLU A 38 -12.01 2.65 -11.28
C GLU A 38 -13.48 2.50 -10.86
N SER A 39 -14.28 1.83 -11.70
CA SER A 39 -15.75 1.81 -11.56
C SER A 39 -16.30 0.62 -10.76
N LEU A 40 -15.61 -0.51 -10.77
CA LEU A 40 -16.13 -1.77 -10.23
C LEU A 40 -15.35 -2.29 -9.03
N TYR A 41 -14.07 -1.93 -8.90
CA TYR A 41 -13.16 -2.59 -7.96
C TYR A 41 -12.68 -1.69 -6.83
N ILE A 42 -12.45 -0.40 -7.05
CA ILE A 42 -12.14 0.55 -5.95
C ILE A 42 -13.43 0.89 -5.20
N GLU A 43 -13.51 0.44 -3.93
CA GLU A 43 -14.69 0.68 -3.10
C GLU A 43 -14.73 2.10 -2.54
N ASN A 44 -15.93 2.72 -2.56
CA ASN A 44 -16.21 4.08 -2.08
C ASN A 44 -15.29 5.15 -2.70
N ASP A 45 -15.52 6.43 -2.42
CA ASP A 45 -14.53 7.44 -2.81
C ASP A 45 -13.32 7.36 -1.87
N PRO A 46 -12.08 7.48 -2.39
CA PRO A 46 -10.88 7.45 -1.57
C PRO A 46 -10.93 8.64 -0.62
N GLU A 47 -11.20 8.39 0.65
CA GLU A 47 -11.11 9.45 1.64
C GLU A 47 -9.64 9.79 1.83
N ILE A 48 -9.29 11.08 1.86
CA ILE A 48 -7.99 11.54 2.37
C ILE A 48 -8.01 11.25 3.87
N SER A 49 -7.65 10.03 4.21
CA SER A 49 -8.11 9.41 5.43
C SER A 49 -7.01 9.50 6.47
N ASN A 50 -7.18 10.35 7.49
CA ASN A 50 -6.44 10.17 8.73
C ASN A 50 -7.02 8.97 9.51
N VAL A 51 -7.08 7.77 8.91
CA VAL A 51 -7.58 6.57 9.60
C VAL A 51 -6.63 6.30 10.75
N ARG A 52 -7.14 6.49 11.98
CA ARG A 52 -6.44 6.08 13.18
C ARG A 52 -6.69 4.59 13.35
N LEU A 53 -5.71 3.77 13.01
CA LEU A 53 -5.73 2.37 13.44
C LEU A 53 -5.28 2.32 14.91
N ALA A 54 -6.25 2.41 15.82
CA ALA A 54 -6.08 2.09 17.23
C ALA A 54 -6.42 0.61 17.45
N ASN A 55 -5.52 -0.15 18.05
CA ASN A 55 -5.86 -1.50 18.52
C ASN A 55 -6.70 -1.36 19.78
N LYS A 56 -8.02 -1.22 19.65
CA LYS A 56 -8.91 -1.47 20.78
C LYS A 56 -9.12 -2.98 20.88
N ASN A 57 -8.22 -3.68 21.55
CA ASN A 57 -8.48 -5.05 21.96
C ASN A 57 -9.50 -5.02 23.12
N PRO A 58 -10.69 -5.64 23.00
CA PRO A 58 -11.53 -5.89 24.15
C PRO A 58 -10.83 -6.93 25.04
N TYR A 59 -10.49 -6.51 26.25
CA TYR A 59 -9.83 -7.24 27.34
C TYR A 59 -10.07 -8.76 27.34
N ILE A 60 -8.98 -9.53 27.41
CA ILE A 60 -8.99 -10.93 27.86
C ILE A 60 -8.05 -11.03 29.06
N HIS A 61 -8.62 -11.23 30.25
CA HIS A 61 -7.87 -11.51 31.48
C HIS A 61 -7.54 -13.01 31.55
N GLY A 62 -6.25 -13.36 31.63
CA GLY A 62 -5.78 -14.70 31.96
C GLY A 62 -4.25 -14.76 31.95
N MET A 63 -3.65 -15.09 33.10
CA MET A 63 -2.20 -14.96 33.37
C MET A 63 -1.28 -15.82 32.49
N ASN A 64 -0.13 -15.21 32.15
CA ASN A 64 1.20 -15.72 31.78
C ASN A 64 1.62 -15.78 30.29
N THR A 65 2.68 -14.99 30.01
CA THR A 65 3.59 -14.96 28.83
C THR A 65 3.11 -14.35 27.51
N GLU A 66 2.13 -13.45 27.53
CA GLU A 66 1.84 -12.59 26.37
C GLU A 66 1.85 -11.13 26.81
N ASP A 67 2.58 -10.32 26.05
CA ASP A 67 2.95 -8.93 26.30
C ASP A 67 1.72 -8.10 26.70
N THR A 68 1.58 -7.89 28.00
CA THR A 68 0.61 -6.97 28.60
C THR A 68 1.19 -5.57 28.55
N ASP A 69 0.39 -4.66 28.04
CA ASP A 69 0.56 -3.21 28.06
C ASP A 69 1.48 -2.63 26.97
N MET A 70 0.83 -2.29 25.85
CA MET A 70 1.22 -1.07 25.14
C MET A 70 -0.02 -0.47 24.48
N GLU A 71 -0.39 0.75 24.86
CA GLU A 71 -1.15 1.61 23.96
C GLU A 71 -0.29 1.81 22.70
N GLU A 72 -0.45 0.92 21.72
CA GLU A 72 0.25 1.05 20.45
C GLU A 72 -0.06 2.41 19.84
N GLY A 73 1.00 3.15 19.51
CA GLY A 73 0.89 4.49 18.95
C GLY A 73 -0.02 4.54 17.72
N THR A 74 -0.65 5.70 17.51
CA THR A 74 -1.54 5.91 16.36
C THR A 74 -0.72 6.00 15.07
N VAL A 75 -0.96 5.08 14.14
CA VAL A 75 -0.50 5.19 12.74
C VAL A 75 -1.54 5.96 11.93
N ARG A 76 -1.06 6.86 11.05
CA ARG A 76 -1.89 7.60 10.09
C ARG A 76 -1.39 7.26 8.69
N PHE A 77 -2.32 6.84 7.86
CA PHE A 77 -2.10 6.60 6.43
C PHE A 77 -2.47 7.85 5.65
N ASP A 78 -1.88 8.02 4.48
CA ASP A 78 -2.24 9.12 3.60
C ASP A 78 -3.54 8.83 2.82
N LEU A 79 -3.63 7.62 2.25
CA LEU A 79 -4.79 7.11 1.51
C LEU A 79 -4.92 5.61 1.75
N LEU A 80 -5.97 5.19 2.47
CA LEU A 80 -6.27 3.80 2.73
C LEU A 80 -7.63 3.44 2.13
N PHE A 81 -7.67 2.46 1.23
CA PHE A 81 -8.91 2.04 0.58
C PHE A 81 -8.92 0.54 0.30
N TYR A 82 -10.13 0.02 0.04
CA TYR A 82 -10.34 -1.37 -0.31
C TYR A 82 -10.47 -1.51 -1.83
N VAL A 83 -9.85 -2.56 -2.38
CA VAL A 83 -10.06 -2.95 -3.77
C VAL A 83 -10.60 -4.38 -3.79
N ARG A 84 -11.73 -4.60 -4.44
CA ARG A 84 -12.32 -5.92 -4.61
C ARG A 84 -11.52 -6.72 -5.64
N LEU A 85 -11.06 -7.91 -5.29
CA LEU A 85 -10.40 -8.82 -6.21
C LEU A 85 -11.43 -9.43 -7.18
N PRO A 86 -11.06 -9.57 -8.45
CA PRO A 86 -12.00 -9.99 -9.49
C PRO A 86 -12.14 -11.52 -9.65
N LEU A 87 -11.32 -12.32 -8.95
CA LEU A 87 -11.14 -13.76 -9.22
C LEU A 87 -11.69 -14.71 -8.16
N GLU A 88 -12.29 -14.23 -7.08
CA GLU A 88 -12.81 -15.11 -6.03
C GLU A 88 -14.34 -15.14 -6.02
N GLU A 89 -14.92 -16.35 -5.94
CA GLU A 89 -16.37 -16.57 -5.70
C GLU A 89 -16.83 -15.90 -4.38
N VAL A 90 -15.86 -15.58 -3.52
CA VAL A 90 -15.99 -14.74 -2.33
C VAL A 90 -15.49 -13.34 -2.68
N LEU A 91 -16.21 -12.28 -2.31
CA LEU A 91 -15.70 -10.91 -2.39
C LEU A 91 -14.45 -10.77 -1.50
N THR A 92 -13.27 -11.07 -2.04
CA THR A 92 -12.00 -10.85 -1.35
C THR A 92 -11.53 -9.44 -1.64
N LYS A 93 -11.21 -8.68 -0.59
CA LYS A 93 -10.72 -7.31 -0.70
C LYS A 93 -9.23 -7.29 -0.42
N VAL A 94 -8.50 -6.43 -1.11
CA VAL A 94 -7.15 -6.04 -0.70
C VAL A 94 -7.18 -4.65 -0.08
N ILE A 95 -6.42 -4.47 0.99
CA ILE A 95 -6.26 -3.17 1.65
C ILE A 95 -5.06 -2.49 1.01
N VAL A 96 -5.29 -1.36 0.36
CA VAL A 96 -4.24 -0.61 -0.34
C VAL A 96 -3.98 0.69 0.40
N ASN A 97 -2.71 0.90 0.75
CA ASN A 97 -2.20 2.16 1.23
C ASN A 97 -1.39 2.85 0.13
N VAL A 98 -1.60 4.15 -0.09
CA VAL A 98 -0.77 4.99 -0.97
C VAL A 98 -0.19 6.16 -0.17
N GLU A 99 1.13 6.20 -0.04
CA GLU A 99 1.87 7.24 0.69
C GLU A 99 2.59 8.19 -0.24
N ALA A 100 2.41 9.50 -0.02
CA ALA A 100 3.19 10.54 -0.69
C ALA A 100 4.44 10.83 0.15
N GLN A 101 5.60 10.30 -0.24
CA GLN A 101 6.82 10.45 0.53
C GLN A 101 7.69 11.59 -0.02
N GLY A 102 7.68 12.72 0.68
CA GLY A 102 8.44 13.91 0.29
C GLY A 102 9.96 13.79 0.45
N LYS A 103 10.47 12.99 1.41
CA LYS A 103 11.92 12.82 1.64
C LYS A 103 12.33 11.36 1.52
N PHE A 104 13.31 11.06 0.67
CA PHE A 104 13.82 9.69 0.52
C PHE A 104 14.50 9.13 1.79
N SER A 105 15.13 10.00 2.58
CA SER A 105 15.76 9.63 3.85
C SER A 105 15.19 10.45 5.02
N PRO A 106 14.04 10.06 5.57
CA PRO A 106 13.42 10.73 6.73
C PRO A 106 14.12 10.43 8.06
N GLY A 107 15.34 9.87 8.04
CA GLY A 107 16.06 9.37 9.22
C GLY A 107 16.05 7.84 9.38
N TYR A 108 15.45 7.12 8.44
CA TYR A 108 15.41 5.66 8.39
C TYR A 108 15.17 5.16 6.94
N PRO A 109 15.52 3.90 6.61
CA PRO A 109 15.15 3.31 5.33
C PRO A 109 13.63 3.19 5.17
N ILE A 110 13.09 3.71 4.06
CA ILE A 110 11.66 3.64 3.73
C ILE A 110 11.09 2.21 3.84
N PRO A 111 11.76 1.14 3.37
CA PRO A 111 11.24 -0.22 3.47
C PRO A 111 10.91 -0.66 4.91
N LYS A 112 11.65 -0.16 5.92
CA LYS A 112 11.34 -0.50 7.33
C LYS A 112 9.98 0.05 7.77
N ARG A 113 9.68 1.30 7.41
CA ARG A 113 8.38 1.92 7.74
C ARG A 113 7.25 1.30 6.93
N MET A 114 7.51 0.99 5.66
CA MET A 114 6.57 0.28 4.80
C MET A 114 6.17 -1.09 5.38
N VAL A 115 7.14 -1.90 5.84
CA VAL A 115 6.88 -3.18 6.52
C VAL A 115 6.08 -2.98 7.80
N TYR A 116 6.45 -1.99 8.63
CA TYR A 116 5.66 -1.65 9.82
C TYR A 116 4.20 -1.32 9.47
N TYR A 117 3.96 -0.56 8.39
CA TYR A 117 2.62 -0.19 7.94
C TYR A 117 1.82 -1.41 7.45
N MET A 118 2.45 -2.29 6.68
CA MET A 118 1.82 -3.54 6.25
C MET A 118 1.44 -4.43 7.42
N ALA A 119 2.34 -4.61 8.40
CA ALA A 119 2.06 -5.39 9.60
C ALA A 119 0.90 -4.80 10.41
N ARG A 120 0.82 -3.47 10.55
CA ARG A 120 -0.30 -2.79 11.20
C ARG A 120 -1.61 -2.98 10.42
N MET A 121 -1.59 -2.94 9.09
CA MET A 121 -2.77 -3.24 8.27
C MET A 121 -3.26 -4.67 8.49
N ILE A 122 -2.37 -5.66 8.45
CA ILE A 122 -2.69 -7.08 8.75
C ILE A 122 -3.29 -7.22 10.14
N SER A 123 -2.61 -6.68 11.17
CA SER A 123 -3.08 -6.76 12.56
C SER A 123 -4.46 -6.12 12.74
N SER A 124 -4.72 -4.99 12.07
CA SER A 124 -6.00 -4.27 12.18
C SER A 124 -7.22 -4.97 11.59
N GLN A 125 -6.99 -6.05 10.84
CA GLN A 125 -8.07 -6.89 10.31
C GLN A 125 -8.73 -7.74 11.39
N HIS A 126 -8.06 -8.02 12.51
CA HIS A 126 -8.67 -8.77 13.61
C HIS A 126 -9.84 -7.97 14.22
N GLY A 127 -11.01 -8.62 14.33
CA GLY A 127 -12.26 -7.98 14.73
C GLY A 127 -13.00 -7.26 13.59
N ARG A 128 -12.48 -7.29 12.36
CA ARG A 128 -13.11 -6.70 11.16
C ARG A 128 -13.24 -7.69 10.01
N GLU A 129 -12.12 -8.15 9.48
CA GLU A 129 -12.07 -9.11 8.36
C GLU A 129 -12.04 -10.56 8.85
N PHE A 130 -11.47 -10.79 10.04
CA PHE A 130 -11.43 -12.09 10.69
C PHE A 130 -11.59 -11.94 12.22
N VAL A 131 -11.98 -13.00 12.91
CA VAL A 131 -12.16 -13.01 14.37
C VAL A 131 -11.56 -14.24 15.02
N LYS A 132 -11.27 -14.18 16.32
CA LYS A 132 -10.64 -15.28 17.06
C LYS A 132 -9.33 -15.68 16.37
N SER A 133 -9.14 -16.97 16.10
CA SER A 133 -7.93 -17.51 15.47
C SER A 133 -8.15 -17.93 14.00
N HIS A 134 -9.15 -17.35 13.33
CA HIS A 134 -9.44 -17.61 11.91
C HIS A 134 -8.45 -16.88 10.99
N TYR A 135 -7.15 -17.18 11.12
CA TYR A 135 -6.09 -16.53 10.36
C TYR A 135 -6.11 -16.85 8.87
N GLU A 136 -6.75 -17.95 8.48
CA GLU A 136 -7.01 -18.30 7.08
C GLU A 136 -7.87 -17.26 6.35
N GLU A 137 -8.55 -16.38 7.08
CA GLU A 137 -9.37 -15.30 6.52
C GLU A 137 -8.59 -14.00 6.30
N ILE A 138 -7.33 -13.92 6.73
CA ILE A 138 -6.47 -12.73 6.55
C ILE A 138 -6.43 -12.35 5.07
N LYS A 139 -6.72 -11.09 4.80
CA LYS A 139 -6.71 -10.50 3.47
C LYS A 139 -5.34 -9.92 3.16
N LYS A 140 -4.89 -10.11 1.91
CA LYS A 140 -3.63 -9.54 1.44
C LYS A 140 -3.66 -8.01 1.49
N VAL A 141 -2.54 -7.41 1.85
CA VAL A 141 -2.38 -5.94 1.91
C VAL A 141 -1.30 -5.44 0.95
N TYR A 142 -1.51 -4.26 0.40
CA TYR A 142 -0.55 -3.57 -0.45
C TYR A 142 -0.17 -2.21 0.15
N SER A 143 1.12 -1.87 0.14
CA SER A 143 1.63 -0.57 0.62
C SER A 143 2.47 0.08 -0.46
N ILE A 144 1.88 1.02 -1.20
CA ILE A 144 2.49 1.72 -2.33
C ILE A 144 3.01 3.08 -1.85
N TRP A 145 4.30 3.32 -2.03
CA TRP A 145 4.99 4.54 -1.61
C TRP A 145 5.50 5.24 -2.84
N ILE A 146 5.09 6.50 -3.03
CA ILE A 146 5.54 7.34 -4.15
C ILE A 146 6.47 8.40 -3.58
N CYS A 147 7.78 8.22 -3.82
CA CYS A 147 8.80 9.18 -3.48
C CYS A 147 8.99 10.18 -4.61
N MET A 148 8.65 11.43 -4.35
CA MET A 148 8.64 12.48 -5.37
C MET A 148 10.02 13.11 -5.57
N ASP A 149 10.81 13.20 -4.50
CA ASP A 149 12.14 13.80 -4.50
C ASP A 149 13.20 12.79 -4.02
N PRO A 150 13.47 11.73 -4.80
CA PRO A 150 14.56 10.80 -4.51
C PRO A 150 15.91 11.36 -4.97
N PRO A 151 17.02 10.87 -4.38
CA PRO A 151 18.34 11.14 -4.93
C PRO A 151 18.48 10.56 -6.34
N LEU A 152 19.35 11.14 -7.18
CA LEU A 152 19.51 10.77 -8.59
C LEU A 152 19.68 9.27 -8.83
N TYR A 153 20.45 8.57 -7.99
CA TYR A 153 20.68 7.13 -8.13
C TYR A 153 19.43 6.25 -7.91
N ALA A 154 18.38 6.81 -7.32
CA ALA A 154 17.11 6.13 -7.05
C ALA A 154 15.97 6.66 -7.94
N ALA A 155 16.21 7.68 -8.76
CA ALA A 155 15.21 8.24 -9.66
C ALA A 155 14.72 7.19 -10.68
N ASN A 156 13.45 7.29 -11.08
CA ASN A 156 12.80 6.39 -12.02
C ASN A 156 12.94 4.90 -11.66
N THR A 157 12.77 4.55 -10.38
CA THR A 157 12.80 3.15 -9.93
C THR A 157 11.44 2.68 -9.39
N ILE A 158 11.14 1.40 -9.58
CA ILE A 158 10.02 0.70 -8.94
C ILE A 158 10.60 -0.53 -8.24
N ASN A 159 10.52 -0.57 -6.92
CA ASN A 159 11.03 -1.67 -6.10
C ASN A 159 9.87 -2.36 -5.39
N ARG A 160 9.88 -3.70 -5.37
CA ARG A 160 8.83 -4.51 -4.73
C ARG A 160 9.41 -5.29 -3.55
N TYR A 161 8.68 -5.32 -2.45
CA TYR A 161 9.04 -5.94 -1.18
C TYR A 161 7.88 -6.83 -0.72
N GLY A 162 7.92 -8.10 -1.11
CA GLY A 162 6.85 -9.07 -0.81
C GLY A 162 7.36 -10.29 -0.05
N MET A 163 6.44 -11.13 0.40
CA MET A 163 6.73 -12.43 1.00
C MET A 163 6.82 -13.50 -0.09
N ARG A 164 7.85 -14.35 -0.01
CA ARG A 164 8.03 -15.50 -0.91
C ARG A 164 8.50 -16.70 -0.12
N GLU A 165 7.83 -17.83 -0.31
CA GLU A 165 8.34 -19.11 0.19
C GLU A 165 9.64 -19.48 -0.54
N ALA A 166 10.69 -19.73 0.23
CA ALA A 166 11.92 -20.36 -0.23
C ALA A 166 12.00 -21.76 0.38
N ASN A 167 11.63 -22.79 -0.38
CA ASN A 167 11.72 -24.17 0.09
C ASN A 167 13.20 -24.60 0.13
N VAL A 168 13.75 -24.77 1.33
CA VAL A 168 15.16 -25.15 1.54
C VAL A 168 15.37 -26.67 1.45
N TYR A 169 14.36 -27.46 1.82
CA TYR A 169 14.40 -28.92 1.80
C TYR A 169 12.98 -29.52 1.71
N GLY A 170 12.84 -30.66 1.04
CA GLY A 170 11.57 -31.37 0.91
C GLY A 170 10.69 -30.86 -0.23
N LYS A 171 9.36 -30.92 -0.05
CA LYS A 171 8.38 -30.39 -1.01
C LYS A 171 7.60 -29.24 -0.35
N PRO A 172 7.32 -28.14 -1.07
CA PRO A 172 6.43 -27.09 -0.59
C PRO A 172 5.02 -27.66 -0.37
N LEU A 173 4.35 -27.20 0.69
CA LEU A 173 3.03 -27.71 1.10
C LEU A 173 1.92 -26.67 0.98
N TYR A 174 2.26 -25.38 0.94
CA TYR A 174 1.30 -24.28 0.98
C TYR A 174 1.15 -23.62 -0.39
N GLU A 175 -0.04 -23.12 -0.67
CA GLU A 175 -0.29 -22.34 -1.87
C GLU A 175 0.17 -20.90 -1.69
N LYS A 176 0.40 -20.19 -2.79
CA LYS A 176 0.90 -18.82 -2.76
C LYS A 176 0.04 -17.90 -1.89
N LYS A 177 -1.28 -18.03 -1.95
CA LYS A 177 -2.24 -17.23 -1.19
C LYS A 177 -2.08 -17.36 0.34
N ASP A 178 -1.50 -18.47 0.82
CA ASP A 178 -1.38 -18.74 2.25
C ASP A 178 -0.15 -18.04 2.88
N TYR A 179 0.83 -17.60 2.06
CA TYR A 179 2.02 -16.89 2.55
C TYR A 179 2.23 -15.50 1.92
N ASP A 180 1.65 -15.22 0.75
CA ASP A 180 1.75 -13.92 0.06
C ASP A 180 0.71 -12.93 0.62
N LEU A 181 0.86 -12.58 1.90
CA LEU A 181 -0.13 -11.78 2.64
C LEU A 181 0.15 -10.28 2.59
N MET A 182 1.35 -9.85 2.19
CA MET A 182 1.69 -8.43 2.11
C MET A 182 2.71 -8.14 1.02
N GLU A 183 2.53 -6.99 0.36
CA GLU A 183 3.48 -6.50 -0.62
C GLU A 183 3.62 -4.98 -0.59
N GLY A 184 4.87 -4.53 -0.45
CA GLY A 184 5.26 -3.13 -0.46
C GLY A 184 5.84 -2.73 -1.81
N ILE A 185 5.51 -1.55 -2.31
CA ILE A 185 5.96 -1.06 -3.62
C ILE A 185 6.51 0.35 -3.44
N LEU A 186 7.80 0.57 -3.68
CA LEU A 186 8.44 1.88 -3.64
C LEU A 186 8.69 2.38 -5.06
N ILE A 187 7.98 3.44 -5.43
CA ILE A 187 8.07 4.14 -6.70
C ILE A 187 8.83 5.45 -6.45
N CYS A 188 9.96 5.63 -7.12
CA CYS A 188 10.78 6.84 -7.03
C CYS A 188 10.71 7.59 -8.35
N LEU A 189 10.22 8.83 -8.31
CA LEU A 189 10.04 9.69 -9.48
C LEU A 189 11.34 10.41 -9.87
N SER A 190 11.42 10.94 -11.08
CA SER A 190 12.55 11.77 -11.49
C SER A 190 12.17 13.25 -11.50
N GLN A 191 13.14 14.08 -11.10
CA GLN A 191 13.07 15.53 -11.23
C GLN A 191 13.56 16.01 -12.61
N ASP A 192 14.21 15.13 -13.39
CA ASP A 192 14.67 15.46 -14.73
C ASP A 192 13.49 15.42 -15.72
N GLU A 193 13.26 16.52 -16.42
CA GLU A 193 12.11 16.70 -17.31
C GLU A 193 12.24 15.93 -18.62
N GLU A 194 13.48 15.64 -19.07
CA GLU A 194 13.78 15.13 -20.41
C GLU A 194 13.96 13.60 -20.46
N GLU A 195 14.07 12.96 -19.30
CA GLU A 195 14.33 11.52 -19.23
C GLU A 195 13.02 10.71 -19.21
N ALA A 196 12.69 10.10 -20.36
CA ALA A 196 11.68 9.06 -20.41
C ALA A 196 12.17 7.86 -19.60
N SER A 197 11.38 7.42 -18.62
CA SER A 197 11.76 6.31 -17.74
C SER A 197 11.72 4.95 -18.43
N GLY A 198 11.00 4.85 -19.56
CA GLY A 198 10.68 3.58 -20.21
C GLY A 198 9.58 2.78 -19.51
N SER A 199 8.94 3.35 -18.48
CA SER A 199 7.82 2.75 -17.76
C SER A 199 6.59 3.65 -17.84
N ASP A 200 5.50 3.12 -18.41
CA ASP A 200 4.22 3.84 -18.51
C ASP A 200 3.72 4.39 -17.16
N LEU A 201 4.06 3.71 -16.05
CA LEU A 201 3.66 4.16 -14.72
C LEU A 201 4.49 5.35 -14.27
N LEU A 202 5.81 5.25 -14.38
CA LEU A 202 6.71 6.34 -13.99
C LEU A 202 6.48 7.58 -14.86
N ASP A 203 6.35 7.41 -16.18
CA ASP A 203 6.10 8.53 -17.10
C ASP A 203 4.76 9.22 -16.80
N PHE A 204 3.72 8.44 -16.50
CA PHE A 204 2.43 8.96 -16.06
C PHE A 204 2.53 9.74 -14.75
N LEU A 205 3.18 9.18 -13.73
CA LEU A 205 3.29 9.82 -12.41
C LEU A 205 4.19 11.06 -12.46
N ASN A 206 5.34 10.99 -13.15
CA ASN A 206 6.22 12.12 -13.42
C ASN A 206 5.42 13.27 -14.06
N THR A 207 4.68 13.01 -15.13
CA THR A 207 3.84 14.01 -15.81
C THR A 207 2.75 14.58 -14.90
N THR A 208 2.10 13.71 -14.12
CA THR A 208 0.98 14.06 -13.23
C THR A 208 1.41 15.00 -12.11
N PHE A 209 2.55 14.70 -11.46
CA PHE A 209 3.05 15.51 -10.35
C PHE A 209 3.82 16.75 -10.83
N ARG A 210 4.47 16.73 -12.00
CA ARG A 210 5.06 17.93 -12.64
C ARG A 210 4.01 19.03 -12.84
N LYS A 211 2.87 18.71 -13.47
CA LYS A 211 1.76 19.66 -13.69
C LYS A 211 1.21 20.26 -12.38
N THR A 212 1.31 19.50 -11.30
CA THR A 212 0.87 19.94 -9.96
C THR A 212 1.90 20.88 -9.32
N MET A 213 3.18 20.77 -9.68
CA MET A 213 4.27 21.64 -9.23
C MET A 213 4.33 22.96 -10.00
N SER A 214 4.09 22.96 -11.31
CA SER A 214 4.13 24.17 -12.16
C SER A 214 2.89 25.07 -12.04
N ALA A 215 1.82 24.62 -11.38
CA ALA A 215 0.58 25.38 -11.18
C ALA A 215 0.61 26.30 -9.94
N LYS A 216 1.80 26.59 -9.39
CA LYS A 216 2.08 27.54 -8.32
C LYS A 216 2.83 28.75 -8.88
#